data_AF-A0A0K0DQB1-F1
#
_entry.id   AF-A0A0K0DQB1-F1
#
_cell.length_a   1.000
_cell.length_b   1.000
_cell.length_c   1.000
_cell.angle_alpha   90.00
_cell.angle_beta   90.00
_cell.angle_gamma   90.00
#
_symmetry.space_group_name_H-M   'P 1'
#
loop_
_entity.id
_entity.type
_entity.pdbx_description
1 polymer ?
#
loop_
_entity_poly.entity_id
_entity_poly.type
_entity_poly.pdbx_seq_one_letter_code
_entity_poly.pdbx_strand_id
1 'polypeptide(L)'
;MDARYPERVPFRDFRRRFGCLVEDELNSSINNALDDRAAVSWILERMDIHPSRYRLGISQVLLASDVMNELEDRREFSLSGLVTAFQRECRKYLASKWLHHRRILETAIKCLQVCLPREMKHINLNFLAVFEVKICCGKVVGI
;
A
#
# COMPACT_ATOMS: atom_id res chain seq x y z
N MET A 1 27.98 20.01 -24.83
CA MET A 1 27.01 19.63 -23.78
C MET A 1 25.68 20.20 -24.24
N ASP A 2 24.90 19.40 -24.96
CA ASP A 2 23.77 19.93 -25.73
C ASP A 2 22.53 20.03 -24.83
N ALA A 3 22.09 21.26 -24.57
CA ALA A 3 20.94 21.60 -23.72
C ALA A 3 19.59 21.05 -24.22
N ARG A 4 19.58 20.36 -25.37
CA ARG A 4 18.37 19.85 -26.01
C ARG A 4 17.83 18.55 -25.39
N TYR A 5 18.69 17.75 -24.78
CA TYR A 5 18.32 16.47 -24.14
C TYR A 5 19.01 16.34 -22.77
N PRO A 6 18.48 17.02 -21.74
CA PRO A 6 19.07 17.03 -20.41
C PRO A 6 18.94 15.66 -19.71
N GLU A 7 17.87 14.92 -19.97
CA GLU A 7 17.60 13.63 -19.33
C GLU A 7 18.37 12.51 -20.02
N ARG A 8 19.11 11.73 -19.22
CA ARG A 8 19.92 10.60 -19.70
C ARG A 8 19.67 9.39 -18.83
N VAL A 9 19.16 8.32 -19.44
CA VAL A 9 18.76 7.12 -18.70
C VAL A 9 19.36 5.88 -19.37
N PRO A 10 20.11 5.03 -18.64
CA PRO A 10 20.59 3.76 -19.16
C PRO A 10 19.42 2.89 -19.66
N PHE A 11 19.62 2.15 -20.76
CA PHE A 11 18.53 1.40 -21.39
C PHE A 11 17.86 0.40 -20.44
N ARG A 12 18.65 -0.31 -19.63
CA ARG A 12 18.16 -1.24 -18.62
C ARG A 12 17.28 -0.58 -17.57
N ASP A 13 17.69 0.60 -17.08
CA ASP A 13 16.94 1.33 -16.06
C ASP A 13 15.65 1.91 -16.63
N PHE A 14 15.69 2.42 -17.86
CA PHE A 14 14.51 2.88 -18.59
C PHE A 14 13.49 1.73 -18.76
N ARG A 15 13.93 0.56 -19.23
CA ARG A 15 13.09 -0.62 -19.39
C ARG A 15 12.47 -1.07 -18.07
N ARG A 16 13.25 -1.13 -16.98
CA ARG A 16 12.72 -1.51 -15.66
C ARG A 16 11.69 -0.50 -15.16
N ARG A 17 11.90 0.78 -15.42
CA ARG A 17 11.04 1.87 -14.92
C ARG A 17 9.72 1.95 -15.70
N PHE A 18 9.80 1.88 -17.03
CA PHE A 18 8.68 2.13 -17.94
C PHE A 18 8.10 0.87 -18.59
N GLY A 19 8.64 -0.31 -18.31
CA GLY A 19 8.15 -1.57 -18.89
C GLY A 19 6.69 -1.88 -18.58
N CYS A 20 6.18 -1.42 -17.43
CA CYS A 20 4.77 -1.55 -17.04
C CYS A 20 3.80 -0.83 -17.98
N LEU A 21 4.27 0.11 -18.81
CA LEU A 21 3.42 0.82 -19.77
C LEU A 21 3.03 -0.04 -20.99
N VAL A 22 3.68 -1.19 -21.19
CA VAL A 22 3.48 -2.04 -22.38
C VAL A 22 3.21 -3.51 -22.02
N GLU A 23 2.76 -3.76 -20.78
CA GLU A 23 2.65 -5.10 -20.19
C GLU A 23 1.74 -6.09 -20.95
N ASP A 24 0.79 -5.64 -21.78
CA ASP A 24 -0.14 -6.55 -22.48
C ASP A 24 0.50 -7.29 -23.68
N GLU A 25 1.44 -6.69 -24.39
CA GLU A 25 2.10 -7.29 -25.56
C GLU A 25 3.49 -7.83 -25.21
N LEU A 26 4.13 -7.26 -24.19
CA LEU A 26 5.49 -7.61 -23.84
C LEU A 26 5.51 -9.05 -23.24
N ASN A 27 4.55 -9.37 -22.39
CA ASN A 27 4.52 -10.67 -21.68
C ASN A 27 4.30 -11.88 -22.61
N SER A 28 3.70 -11.70 -23.78
CA SER A 28 3.50 -12.81 -24.73
C SER A 28 4.71 -13.09 -25.63
N SER A 29 5.71 -12.20 -25.69
CA SER A 29 6.93 -12.36 -26.52
C SER A 29 8.26 -12.17 -25.76
N ILE A 30 8.27 -11.77 -24.48
CA ILE A 30 9.47 -11.32 -23.74
C ILE A 30 9.73 -12.11 -22.44
N ASN A 31 9.59 -13.43 -22.50
CA ASN A 31 10.43 -14.24 -21.62
C ASN A 31 11.83 -14.50 -22.23
N ASN A 32 12.07 -14.16 -23.51
CA ASN A 32 13.36 -14.41 -24.17
C ASN A 32 13.73 -13.29 -25.19
N ALA A 33 14.90 -12.66 -25.03
CA ALA A 33 15.75 -12.16 -26.12
C ALA A 33 15.51 -10.79 -26.82
N LEU A 34 14.77 -9.82 -26.28
CA LEU A 34 14.86 -8.42 -26.78
C LEU A 34 15.97 -7.64 -26.05
N ASP A 35 16.93 -7.11 -26.84
CA ASP A 35 17.98 -6.19 -26.41
C ASP A 35 17.38 -4.97 -25.71
N ASP A 36 18.02 -4.48 -24.65
CA ASP A 36 17.51 -3.37 -23.84
C ASP A 36 17.31 -2.10 -24.67
N ARG A 37 18.16 -1.88 -25.68
CA ARG A 37 18.01 -0.78 -26.64
C ARG A 37 16.75 -0.92 -27.49
N ALA A 38 16.46 -2.12 -27.97
CA ALA A 38 15.27 -2.40 -28.77
C ALA A 38 13.99 -2.24 -27.94
N ALA A 39 14.01 -2.73 -26.69
CA ALA A 39 12.92 -2.55 -25.74
C ALA A 39 12.61 -1.06 -25.49
N VAL A 40 13.62 -0.22 -25.35
CA VAL A 40 13.45 1.23 -25.18
C VAL A 40 12.81 1.86 -26.42
N SER A 41 13.24 1.50 -27.63
CA SER A 41 12.63 2.00 -28.88
C SER A 41 11.15 1.63 -28.93
N TRP A 42 10.84 0.36 -28.65
CA TRP A 42 9.49 -0.16 -28.70
C TRP A 42 8.57 0.51 -27.67
N ILE A 43 9.05 0.74 -26.44
CA ILE A 43 8.29 1.50 -25.43
C ILE A 43 8.00 2.91 -25.96
N LEU A 44 9.00 3.62 -26.47
CA LEU A 44 8.82 4.99 -26.98
C LEU A 44 7.85 5.05 -28.17
N GLU A 45 7.89 4.06 -29.06
CA GLU A 45 6.96 3.92 -30.19
C GLU A 45 5.53 3.66 -29.71
N ARG A 46 5.33 2.76 -28.74
CA ARG A 46 4.00 2.47 -28.19
C ARG A 46 3.40 3.67 -27.47
N MET A 47 4.24 4.50 -26.86
CA MET A 47 3.84 5.74 -26.20
C MET A 47 3.63 6.91 -27.18
N ASP A 48 3.81 6.70 -28.49
CA ASP A 48 3.65 7.70 -29.56
C ASP A 48 4.59 8.91 -29.40
N ILE A 49 5.82 8.66 -28.95
CA ILE A 49 6.82 9.72 -28.78
C ILE A 49 7.55 9.96 -30.10
N HIS A 50 7.44 11.17 -30.63
CA HIS A 50 8.09 11.54 -31.88
C HIS A 50 9.64 11.43 -31.82
N PRO A 51 10.31 10.83 -32.83
CA PRO A 51 11.77 10.65 -32.87
C PRO A 51 12.62 11.92 -32.77
N SER A 52 12.03 13.11 -32.93
CA SER A 52 12.73 14.39 -32.73
C SER A 52 12.90 14.77 -31.25
N ARG A 53 12.14 14.15 -30.33
CA ARG A 53 12.14 14.46 -28.90
C ARG A 53 13.05 13.53 -28.09
N TYR A 54 13.68 12.54 -28.72
CA TYR A 54 14.66 11.66 -28.09
C TYR A 54 15.83 11.29 -29.03
N ARG A 55 16.89 10.72 -28.45
CA ARG A 55 18.02 10.12 -29.16
C ARG A 55 18.45 8.83 -28.45
N LEU A 56 18.67 7.75 -29.21
CA LEU A 56 19.26 6.52 -28.69
C LEU A 56 20.79 6.61 -28.81
N GLY A 57 21.47 6.69 -27.66
CA GLY A 57 22.93 6.64 -27.58
C GLY A 57 23.47 5.22 -27.69
N ILE A 58 24.72 5.03 -27.24
CA ILE A 58 25.36 3.70 -27.24
C ILE A 58 24.79 2.80 -26.14
N SER A 59 24.64 3.32 -24.92
CA SER A 59 24.20 2.56 -23.73
C SER A 59 23.00 3.17 -23.00
N GLN A 60 22.55 4.35 -23.43
CA GLN A 60 21.54 5.16 -22.74
C GLN A 60 20.68 5.92 -23.74
N VAL A 61 19.44 6.19 -23.34
CA VAL A 61 18.52 7.06 -24.06
C VAL A 61 18.69 8.49 -23.55
N LEU A 62 18.64 9.45 -24.47
CA LEU A 62 18.64 10.88 -24.19
C LEU A 62 17.25 11.41 -24.52
N LEU A 63 16.60 12.05 -23.54
CA LEU A 63 15.22 12.50 -23.62
C LEU A 63 15.16 14.01 -23.38
N ALA A 64 14.18 14.66 -24.00
CA ALA A 64 13.76 15.98 -23.58
C ALA A 64 12.97 15.89 -22.26
N SER A 65 13.05 16.90 -21.40
CA SER A 65 12.43 16.85 -20.06
C SER A 65 10.91 16.68 -20.10
N ASP A 66 10.25 17.26 -21.10
CA ASP A 66 8.82 17.12 -21.34
C ASP A 66 8.42 15.66 -21.63
N VAL A 67 9.24 14.93 -22.40
CA VAL A 67 9.02 13.49 -22.66
C VAL A 67 9.15 12.68 -21.38
N MET A 68 10.16 12.97 -20.55
CA MET A 68 10.37 12.25 -19.30
C MET A 68 9.18 12.43 -18.35
N ASN A 69 8.70 13.65 -18.20
CA ASN A 69 7.51 13.95 -17.38
C ASN A 69 6.27 13.23 -17.93
N GLU A 70 6.05 13.29 -19.24
CA GLU A 70 4.94 12.60 -19.90
C GLU A 70 4.93 11.08 -19.64
N LEU A 71 6.11 10.44 -19.67
CA LEU A 71 6.24 9.02 -19.36
C LEU A 71 5.98 8.71 -17.88
N GLU A 72 6.45 9.56 -16.96
CA GLU A 72 6.18 9.41 -15.51
C GLU A 72 4.70 9.57 -15.20
N ASP A 73 4.03 10.56 -15.78
CA ASP A 73 2.61 10.82 -15.55
C ASP A 73 1.75 9.64 -16.02
N ARG A 74 2.05 9.09 -17.21
CA ARG A 74 1.34 7.90 -17.72
C ARG A 74 1.61 6.66 -16.86
N ARG A 75 2.83 6.53 -16.32
CA ARG A 75 3.19 5.44 -15.40
C ARG A 75 2.43 5.55 -14.08
N GLU A 76 2.37 6.74 -13.50
CA GLU A 76 1.61 7.01 -12.28
C GLU A 76 0.13 6.69 -12.49
N PHE A 77 -0.45 7.12 -13.61
CA PHE A 77 -1.83 6.81 -13.95
C PHE A 77 -2.11 5.30 -14.01
N SER A 78 -1.23 4.53 -14.66
CA SER A 78 -1.35 3.07 -14.75
C SER A 78 -1.27 2.39 -13.37
N LEU A 79 -0.31 2.81 -12.53
CA LEU A 79 -0.04 2.16 -11.25
C LEU A 79 -0.98 2.60 -10.12
N SER A 80 -1.55 3.80 -10.19
CA SER A 80 -2.36 4.40 -9.12
C SER A 80 -3.55 3.51 -8.72
N GLY A 81 -4.22 2.91 -9.70
CA GLY A 81 -5.34 1.98 -9.46
C GLY A 81 -4.90 0.72 -8.70
N LEU A 82 -3.78 0.11 -9.11
CA LEU A 82 -3.21 -1.07 -8.47
C LEU A 82 -2.77 -0.77 -7.04
N VAL A 83 -2.06 0.34 -6.83
CA VAL A 83 -1.60 0.77 -5.50
C VAL A 83 -2.80 1.02 -4.58
N THR A 84 -3.83 1.70 -5.07
CA THR A 84 -5.06 1.97 -4.29
C THR A 84 -5.78 0.67 -3.92
N ALA A 85 -5.90 -0.28 -4.87
CA ALA A 85 -6.51 -1.58 -4.62
C ALA A 85 -5.74 -2.39 -3.57
N PHE A 86 -4.40 -2.41 -3.67
CA PHE A 86 -3.53 -3.06 -2.71
C PHE A 86 -3.66 -2.44 -1.31
N GLN A 87 -3.57 -1.11 -1.22
CA GLN A 87 -3.74 -0.39 0.04
C GLN A 87 -5.09 -0.68 0.70
N ARG A 88 -6.18 -0.72 -0.09
CA ARG A 88 -7.51 -1.08 0.38
C ARG A 88 -7.54 -2.48 0.99
N GLU A 89 -6.94 -3.47 0.34
CA GLU A 89 -6.94 -4.84 0.86
C GLU A 89 -6.09 -4.98 2.12
N CYS A 90 -4.91 -4.32 2.17
CA CYS A 90 -4.10 -4.29 3.39
C CYS A 90 -4.85 -3.66 4.57
N ARG A 91 -5.53 -2.52 4.37
CA ARG A 91 -6.33 -1.86 5.42
C ARG A 91 -7.45 -2.77 5.91
N LYS A 92 -8.16 -3.43 4.99
CA LYS A 92 -9.24 -4.38 5.31
C LYS A 92 -8.72 -5.57 6.12
N TYR A 93 -7.59 -6.16 5.72
CA TYR A 93 -6.97 -7.27 6.43
C TYR A 93 -6.58 -6.87 7.87
N LEU A 94 -5.90 -5.73 8.02
CA LEU A 94 -5.52 -5.21 9.33
C LEU A 94 -6.76 -4.95 10.19
N ALA A 95 -7.76 -4.23 9.67
CA ALA A 95 -9.01 -3.94 10.40
C ALA A 95 -9.71 -5.21 10.87
N SER A 96 -9.74 -6.25 10.04
CA SER A 96 -10.33 -7.55 10.40
C SER A 96 -9.58 -8.23 11.55
N LYS A 97 -8.24 -8.18 11.54
CA LYS A 97 -7.40 -8.71 12.63
C LYS A 97 -7.62 -7.97 13.94
N TRP A 98 -7.65 -6.63 13.88
CA TRP A 98 -7.94 -5.78 15.05
C TRP A 98 -9.33 -6.05 15.63
N LEU A 99 -10.36 -6.15 14.78
CA LEU A 99 -11.72 -6.43 15.22
C LEU A 99 -11.84 -7.82 15.87
N HIS A 100 -11.20 -8.84 15.29
CA HIS A 100 -11.19 -10.18 15.86
C HIS A 100 -10.57 -10.18 17.27
N HIS A 101 -9.40 -9.56 17.43
CA HIS A 101 -8.75 -9.42 18.74
C HIS A 101 -9.63 -8.66 19.74
N ARG A 102 -10.26 -7.55 19.31
CA ARG A 102 -11.17 -6.78 20.15
C ARG A 102 -12.39 -7.59 20.60
N ARG A 103 -12.96 -8.43 19.74
CA ARG A 103 -14.10 -9.31 20.08
C ARG A 103 -13.73 -10.35 21.14
N ILE A 104 -12.52 -10.91 21.06
CA ILE A 104 -12.02 -11.84 22.08
C ILE A 104 -11.91 -11.12 23.43
N LEU A 105 -11.27 -9.95 23.46
CA LEU A 105 -11.14 -9.15 24.69
C LEU A 105 -12.50 -8.73 25.25
N GLU A 106 -13.42 -8.30 24.39
CA GLU A 106 -14.77 -7.90 24.79
C GLU A 106 -15.55 -9.07 25.42
N THR A 107 -15.40 -10.28 24.86
CA THR A 107 -15.98 -11.50 25.44
C THR A 107 -15.37 -11.79 26.81
N ALA A 108 -14.04 -11.72 26.94
CA ALA A 108 -13.35 -11.94 28.21
C ALA A 108 -13.79 -10.94 29.30
N ILE A 109 -13.90 -9.66 28.95
CA ILE A 109 -14.39 -8.61 29.85
C ILE A 109 -15.82 -8.91 30.30
N LYS A 110 -16.72 -9.30 29.38
CA LYS A 110 -18.10 -9.67 29.72
C LYS A 110 -18.16 -10.86 30.67
N CYS A 111 -17.34 -11.89 30.46
CA CYS A 111 -17.23 -13.02 31.37
C CYS A 111 -16.82 -12.56 32.78
N LEU A 112 -15.79 -11.72 32.89
CA LEU A 112 -15.36 -11.18 34.18
C LEU A 112 -16.46 -10.35 34.85
N GLN A 113 -17.14 -9.49 34.09
CA GLN A 113 -18.24 -8.66 34.57
C GLN A 113 -19.45 -9.47 35.05
N VAL A 114 -19.69 -10.68 34.52
CA VAL A 114 -20.77 -11.56 34.95
C VAL A 114 -20.35 -12.45 36.13
N CYS A 115 -19.13 -12.99 36.11
CA CYS A 115 -18.64 -13.90 37.14
C CYS A 115 -18.33 -13.16 38.45
N LEU A 116 -17.66 -12.00 38.40
CA LEU A 116 -17.23 -11.29 39.61
C LEU A 116 -18.41 -10.87 40.52
N PRO A 117 -19.53 -10.31 40.02
CA PRO A 117 -20.68 -10.00 40.88
C PRO A 117 -21.43 -11.25 41.36
N ARG A 118 -21.40 -12.36 40.61
CA ARG A 118 -22.02 -13.63 41.04
C ARG A 118 -21.25 -14.28 42.18
N GLU A 119 -19.93 -14.35 42.07
CA GLU A 119 -19.03 -14.82 43.14
C GLU A 119 -19.14 -13.91 44.37
N MET A 120 -19.14 -12.60 44.17
CA MET A 120 -19.34 -11.64 45.28
C MET A 120 -20.70 -11.83 45.97
N LYS A 121 -21.78 -12.22 45.27
CA LYS A 121 -23.08 -12.56 45.86
C LYS A 121 -23.08 -13.90 46.60
N HIS A 122 -22.40 -14.92 46.09
CA HIS A 122 -22.25 -16.21 46.79
C HIS A 122 -21.38 -16.09 48.04
N ILE A 123 -20.35 -15.25 47.99
CA ILE A 123 -19.58 -14.84 49.17
C ILE A 123 -20.50 -14.04 50.10
N ASN A 124 -21.27 -13.05 49.62
CA ASN A 124 -22.19 -12.25 50.44
C ASN A 124 -23.38 -13.03 51.04
N LEU A 125 -23.84 -14.15 50.46
CA LEU A 125 -24.88 -14.98 51.12
C LEU A 125 -24.32 -15.76 52.31
N ASN A 126 -23.01 -15.96 52.40
CA ASN A 126 -22.32 -16.39 53.62
C ASN A 126 -21.77 -15.20 54.45
N PHE A 127 -21.63 -14.02 53.84
CA PHE A 127 -21.05 -12.81 54.43
C PHE A 127 -22.05 -11.70 54.81
N LEU A 128 -23.36 -11.92 54.71
CA LEU A 128 -24.34 -11.00 55.31
C LEU A 128 -24.23 -10.94 56.85
N ALA A 129 -23.32 -11.72 57.44
CA ALA A 129 -22.91 -11.62 58.83
C ALA A 129 -21.66 -10.74 59.08
N VAL A 130 -20.90 -10.33 58.07
CA VAL A 130 -19.65 -9.58 58.31
C VAL A 130 -19.36 -8.59 57.17
N PHE A 131 -19.02 -7.36 57.51
CA PHE A 131 -18.42 -6.35 56.63
C PHE A 131 -19.32 -5.60 55.64
N GLU A 132 -19.85 -4.49 56.16
CA GLU A 132 -19.71 -3.19 55.51
C GLU A 132 -18.34 -3.04 54.81
N VAL A 133 -18.25 -3.33 53.51
CA VAL A 133 -17.19 -2.79 52.66
C VAL A 133 -17.85 -2.07 51.51
N LYS A 134 -17.97 -0.77 51.75
CA LYS A 134 -18.05 0.36 50.84
C LYS A 134 -17.21 0.12 49.57
N ILE A 135 -17.78 -0.55 48.56
CA ILE A 135 -17.25 -0.49 47.20
C ILE A 135 -17.71 0.83 46.59
N CYS A 136 -16.83 1.81 46.75
CA CYS A 136 -16.76 3.02 45.94
C CYS A 136 -16.69 2.64 44.46
N CYS A 137 -17.84 2.55 43.78
CA CYS A 137 -17.88 2.78 42.35
C CYS A 137 -17.93 4.30 42.16
N GLY A 138 -16.77 4.88 41.86
CA GLY A 138 -16.58 6.32 41.68
C GLY A 138 -17.55 6.88 40.66
N LYS A 139 -18.46 7.74 41.13
CA LYS A 139 -19.02 8.81 40.31
C LYS A 139 -17.96 9.89 40.18
N VAL A 140 -17.38 10.02 39.00
CA VAL A 140 -16.81 11.29 38.56
C VAL A 140 -17.94 12.03 37.85
N VAL A 141 -18.54 13.01 38.53
CA VAL A 141 -19.30 14.10 37.90
C VAL A 141 -18.99 15.35 38.73
N GLY A 142 -18.24 16.29 38.13
CA GLY A 142 -18.06 17.63 38.67
C GLY A 142 -19.32 18.48 38.54
N ILE A 143 -19.45 19.52 39.38
CA ILE A 143 -19.14 20.94 39.11
C ILE A 143 -18.64 21.51 40.44
#